data_AF-A0A520M9E4-F1
#
_entry.id   AF-A0A520M9E4-F1
#
_cell.length_a   1.000
_cell.length_b   1.000
_cell.length_c   1.000
_cell.angle_alpha   90.00
_cell.angle_beta   90.00
_cell.angle_gamma   90.00
#
_symmetry.space_group_name_H-M   'P 1'
#
loop_
_entity.id
_entity.type
_entity.pdbx_description
1 polymer ?
#
loop_
_entity_poly.entity_id
_entity_poly.type
_entity_poly.pdbx_seq_one_letter_code
_entity_poly.pdbx_strand_id
1 'polypeptide(L)'
;MKTFMKSPKYIFSFVLAISFFGFGQNNYSHAANYQATVIKLKPTFYYELNETDTEGGVMDTMGNATKPGTYNGDYGVGGPEVGGPGPMTVFSADDFEGIPVPGLGGDDNLAHYSNNSGHIILGDGNLYGSSSITVALFFKAGPAQGGDRLFTNNLSDSSKSFQVNVANDGLVLAVDPSQTGLNAERTLFMEDNSGPDRRLIQSDSGWFHVVASTFGTSGRERAQNFKLWINGVDRTDNLQPNVTGWGIDTGLAKIGGRKADPAHSTTHSGAQDEVAIWLDRVLTDEEASSLWEAAITEKKIPLVIEDVQLDLGETSNAVTVTWNSRRGRVYGVYSTTNLQNDEWEELDDGIESEGESTSFTDEGIPITDKKRFYKVMEVE
;
A
#
# COMPACT_ATOMS: atom_id res chain seq x y z
N MET A 1 43.17 12.76 -68.54
CA MET A 1 42.69 13.68 -67.49
C MET A 1 41.42 13.06 -66.91
N LYS A 2 41.32 12.99 -65.59
CA LYS A 2 40.41 12.12 -64.81
C LYS A 2 38.91 12.40 -65.04
N THR A 3 38.17 11.30 -64.96
CA THR A 3 36.73 11.06 -64.82
C THR A 3 36.03 11.95 -63.79
N PHE A 4 34.74 12.28 -64.01
CA PHE A 4 33.72 12.26 -62.95
C PHE A 4 32.32 12.07 -63.56
N MET A 5 31.78 10.85 -63.46
CA MET A 5 30.35 10.59 -63.58
C MET A 5 29.68 11.04 -62.29
N LYS A 6 28.61 11.84 -62.40
CA LYS A 6 27.68 12.10 -61.28
C LYS A 6 26.83 10.85 -61.09
N SER A 7 26.92 10.22 -59.93
CA SER A 7 25.93 9.24 -59.48
C SER A 7 24.64 9.96 -59.06
N PRO A 8 23.45 9.40 -59.31
CA PRO A 8 22.23 9.87 -58.68
C PRO A 8 22.20 9.38 -57.22
N LYS A 9 22.02 10.32 -56.28
CA LYS A 9 21.68 9.99 -54.89
C LYS A 9 20.26 9.41 -54.88
N TYR A 10 20.14 8.11 -54.66
CA TYR A 10 18.87 7.50 -54.29
C TYR A 10 18.57 7.87 -52.83
N ILE A 11 17.63 8.79 -52.64
CA ILE A 11 17.01 9.06 -51.35
C ILE A 11 16.00 7.93 -51.14
N PHE A 12 16.38 6.90 -50.38
CA PHE A 12 15.41 5.95 -49.85
C PHE A 12 14.74 6.60 -48.63
N SER A 13 13.50 7.03 -48.80
CA SER A 13 12.64 7.35 -47.66
C SER A 13 12.35 6.05 -46.90
N PHE A 14 12.88 5.92 -45.69
CA PHE A 14 12.40 4.92 -44.74
C PHE A 14 11.02 5.36 -44.24
N VAL A 15 10.01 4.54 -44.49
CA VAL A 15 8.71 4.66 -43.82
C VAL A 15 8.83 3.86 -42.53
N LEU A 16 9.02 4.57 -41.42
CA LEU A 16 8.92 4.02 -40.08
C LEU A 16 7.44 3.87 -39.74
N ALA A 17 6.93 2.64 -39.79
CA ALA A 17 5.59 2.34 -39.30
C ALA A 17 5.68 2.00 -37.81
N ILE A 18 5.61 3.03 -36.97
CA ILE A 18 5.37 2.88 -35.54
C ILE A 18 3.86 2.77 -35.34
N SER A 19 3.40 1.58 -34.95
CA SER A 19 2.01 1.36 -34.54
C SER A 19 1.96 1.36 -33.02
N PHE A 20 1.69 2.53 -32.41
CA PHE A 20 1.32 2.60 -31.00
C PHE A 20 -0.21 2.49 -30.88
N PHE A 21 -0.70 1.41 -30.27
CA PHE A 21 -2.00 1.46 -29.62
C PHE A 21 -1.81 2.06 -28.22
N GLY A 22 -1.70 3.39 -28.17
CA GLY A 22 -1.66 4.13 -26.91
C GLY A 22 -3.06 4.25 -26.32
N PHE A 23 -3.36 3.43 -25.32
CA PHE A 23 -4.34 3.80 -24.29
C PHE A 23 -3.60 4.45 -23.12
N GLY A 24 -4.24 5.47 -22.54
CA GLY A 24 -3.64 6.49 -21.68
C GLY A 24 -2.78 5.97 -20.52
N GLN A 25 -1.82 6.82 -20.17
CA GLN A 25 -0.91 6.64 -19.05
C GLN A 25 -1.64 6.31 -17.76
N ASN A 26 -1.18 5.23 -17.16
CA ASN A 26 -1.37 4.84 -15.78
C ASN A 26 -0.15 3.97 -15.47
N ASN A 27 0.96 4.64 -15.11
CA ASN A 27 2.16 4.00 -14.61
C ASN A 27 1.79 3.36 -13.26
N TYR A 28 1.47 2.08 -13.28
CA TYR A 28 1.42 1.27 -12.07
C TYR A 28 2.48 0.21 -12.28
N SER A 29 3.67 0.46 -11.76
CA SER A 29 4.59 -0.62 -11.50
C SER A 29 4.20 -1.26 -10.17
N HIS A 30 4.41 -2.57 -10.10
CA HIS A 30 4.29 -3.46 -8.95
C HIS A 30 2.89 -3.93 -8.63
N ALA A 31 2.81 -5.06 -7.94
CA ALA A 31 1.57 -5.64 -7.47
C ALA A 31 0.93 -4.75 -6.38
N ALA A 32 0.66 -3.49 -6.70
CA ALA A 32 -0.10 -2.52 -5.95
C ALA A 32 -1.60 -2.75 -6.20
N ASN A 33 -2.00 -4.02 -6.26
CA ASN A 33 -3.38 -4.41 -6.57
C ASN A 33 -4.30 -3.90 -5.47
N TYR A 34 -3.83 -4.00 -4.23
CA TYR A 34 -4.48 -3.45 -3.06
C TYR A 34 -4.64 -1.94 -3.19
N GLN A 35 -3.54 -1.19 -3.39
CA GLN A 35 -3.57 0.27 -3.50
C GLN A 35 -4.48 0.75 -4.63
N ALA A 36 -4.40 0.12 -5.80
CA ALA A 36 -5.28 0.43 -6.92
C ALA A 36 -6.76 0.16 -6.61
N THR A 37 -7.04 -0.91 -5.85
CA THR A 37 -8.40 -1.24 -5.39
C THR A 37 -8.91 -0.23 -4.37
N VAL A 38 -8.06 0.17 -3.41
CA VAL A 38 -8.36 1.24 -2.45
C VAL A 38 -8.71 2.53 -3.20
N ILE A 39 -7.85 3.01 -4.09
CA ILE A 39 -8.08 4.24 -4.88
C ILE A 39 -9.37 4.15 -5.70
N LYS A 40 -9.65 2.98 -6.31
CA LYS A 40 -10.89 2.75 -7.07
C LYS A 40 -12.14 2.85 -6.19
N LEU A 41 -12.04 2.44 -4.93
CA LEU A 41 -13.10 2.63 -3.93
C LEU A 41 -13.19 4.07 -3.41
N LYS A 42 -12.33 4.99 -3.85
CA LYS A 42 -12.41 6.44 -3.58
C LYS A 42 -12.55 6.77 -2.08
N PRO A 43 -11.57 6.40 -1.24
CA PRO A 43 -11.52 6.89 0.13
C PRO A 43 -11.45 8.41 0.18
N THR A 44 -11.86 8.96 1.31
CA THR A 44 -11.67 10.38 1.60
C THR A 44 -10.20 10.68 1.86
N PHE A 45 -9.52 9.81 2.62
CA PHE A 45 -8.09 9.90 2.88
C PHE A 45 -7.45 8.54 2.72
N TYR A 46 -6.23 8.50 2.21
CA TYR A 46 -5.48 7.27 2.07
C TYR A 46 -4.01 7.53 2.35
N TYR A 47 -3.50 6.86 3.37
CA TYR A 47 -2.12 6.92 3.79
C TYR A 47 -1.50 5.56 3.54
N GLU A 48 -0.72 5.45 2.46
CA GLU A 48 -0.01 4.22 2.12
C GLU A 48 1.04 3.89 3.19
N LEU A 49 1.68 4.90 3.79
CA LEU A 49 2.75 4.75 4.79
C LEU A 49 4.08 4.18 4.22
N ASN A 50 4.30 4.42 2.93
CA ASN A 50 5.49 4.02 2.18
C ASN A 50 6.70 4.97 2.33
N GLU A 51 6.64 5.96 3.24
CA GLU A 51 7.74 6.90 3.42
C GLU A 51 8.98 6.24 4.05
N THR A 52 10.17 6.60 3.57
CA THR A 52 11.47 6.07 4.04
C THR A 52 12.18 6.99 5.03
N ASP A 53 11.69 8.21 5.22
CA ASP A 53 12.19 9.16 6.19
C ASP A 53 11.04 10.00 6.77
N THR A 54 11.36 10.82 7.78
CA THR A 54 10.35 11.64 8.47
C THR A 54 10.21 13.04 7.90
N GLU A 55 11.05 13.40 6.93
CA GLU A 55 11.02 14.69 6.26
C GLU A 55 9.80 14.76 5.32
N GLY A 56 9.18 15.93 5.19
CA GLY A 56 7.95 16.09 4.39
C GLY A 56 6.68 15.57 5.06
N GLY A 57 6.78 14.57 5.95
CA GLY A 57 5.65 14.03 6.71
C GLY A 57 4.84 12.99 5.93
N VAL A 58 3.72 12.57 6.52
CA VAL A 58 2.87 11.49 5.98
C VAL A 58 1.93 12.02 4.92
N MET A 59 1.95 11.42 3.74
CA MET A 59 1.21 11.92 2.57
C MET A 59 -0.16 11.24 2.41
N ASP A 60 -1.20 12.04 2.17
CA ASP A 60 -2.50 11.54 1.74
C ASP A 60 -2.50 11.37 0.21
N THR A 61 -2.48 10.13 -0.27
CA THR A 61 -2.51 9.78 -1.70
C THR A 61 -3.74 10.33 -2.41
N MET A 62 -4.86 10.55 -1.69
CA MET A 62 -6.06 11.16 -2.28
C MET A 62 -5.95 12.67 -2.45
N GLY A 63 -4.96 13.32 -1.82
CA GLY A 63 -4.70 14.76 -1.91
C GLY A 63 -5.77 15.64 -1.22
N ASN A 64 -6.57 15.07 -0.32
CA ASN A 64 -7.64 15.78 0.39
C ASN A 64 -7.18 16.36 1.74
N ALA A 65 -6.11 15.82 2.34
CA ALA A 65 -5.52 16.39 3.55
C ALA A 65 -4.96 17.79 3.28
N THR A 66 -5.29 18.75 4.17
CA THR A 66 -4.85 20.16 4.01
C THR A 66 -3.34 20.36 4.08
N LYS A 67 -2.64 19.41 4.68
CA LYS A 67 -1.17 19.34 4.80
C LYS A 67 -0.77 17.88 5.07
N PRO A 68 0.51 17.53 4.86
CA PRO A 68 1.03 16.25 5.31
C PRO A 68 0.85 16.06 6.82
N GLY A 69 0.64 14.81 7.23
CA GLY A 69 0.69 14.41 8.62
C GLY A 69 2.11 14.54 9.18
N THR A 70 2.26 14.57 10.50
CA THR A 70 3.56 14.72 11.14
C THR A 70 3.89 13.49 11.97
N TYR A 71 5.07 12.93 11.77
CA TYR A 71 5.65 11.94 12.66
C TYR A 71 5.98 12.57 14.01
N ASN A 72 5.48 11.97 15.09
CA ASN A 72 5.69 12.41 16.46
C ASN A 72 6.36 11.28 17.24
N GLY A 73 7.56 11.52 17.78
CA GLY A 73 8.41 10.50 18.41
C GLY A 73 9.89 10.77 18.14
N ASP A 74 10.76 9.97 18.75
CA ASP A 74 12.21 10.00 18.49
C ASP A 74 12.59 8.87 17.52
N TYR A 75 12.57 9.14 16.22
CA TYR A 75 12.86 8.18 15.13
C TYR A 75 14.37 7.89 14.98
N GLY A 76 15.10 7.92 16.10
CA GLY A 76 16.48 7.47 16.20
C GLY A 76 16.60 5.95 16.33
N VAL A 77 17.84 5.48 16.51
CA VAL A 77 18.14 4.05 16.65
C VAL A 77 17.39 3.44 17.84
N GLY A 78 16.55 2.44 17.58
CA GLY A 78 15.78 1.73 18.60
C GLY A 78 14.45 2.39 19.00
N GLY A 79 14.04 3.44 18.29
CA GLY A 79 12.75 4.11 18.46
C GLY A 79 11.65 3.60 17.49
N PRO A 80 10.61 4.41 17.22
CA PRO A 80 9.73 4.19 16.08
C PRO A 80 10.50 4.27 14.75
N GLU A 81 9.92 3.68 13.71
CA GLU A 81 10.57 3.54 12.41
C GLU A 81 9.59 3.90 11.27
N VAL A 82 10.14 4.53 10.24
CA VAL A 82 9.51 4.74 8.93
C VAL A 82 10.32 3.93 7.92
N GLY A 83 9.68 3.43 6.87
CA GLY A 83 10.34 2.59 5.89
C GLY A 83 10.64 1.17 6.39
N GLY A 84 10.02 0.74 7.50
CA GLY A 84 10.10 -0.64 7.95
C GLY A 84 9.33 -1.57 7.01
N PRO A 85 9.64 -2.87 6.94
CA PRO A 85 9.00 -3.77 5.99
C PRO A 85 7.49 -3.91 6.30
N GLY A 86 6.67 -3.79 5.25
CA GLY A 86 5.24 -4.03 5.31
C GLY A 86 4.86 -5.51 5.43
N PRO A 87 3.56 -5.85 5.33
CA PRO A 87 3.07 -7.21 5.38
C PRO A 87 3.42 -8.01 4.11
N MET A 88 4.19 -9.10 4.29
CA MET A 88 4.33 -10.15 3.28
C MET A 88 3.33 -11.29 3.48
N THR A 89 2.98 -11.54 4.74
CA THR A 89 1.93 -12.47 5.16
C THR A 89 1.11 -11.83 6.28
N VAL A 90 -0.14 -12.25 6.42
CA VAL A 90 -1.00 -11.94 7.58
C VAL A 90 -1.27 -13.20 8.40
N PHE A 91 -1.68 -13.02 9.65
CA PHE A 91 -1.95 -14.09 10.59
C PHE A 91 -2.91 -15.14 10.04
N SER A 92 -2.59 -16.41 10.30
CA SER A 92 -3.51 -17.54 10.17
C SER A 92 -3.44 -18.39 11.42
N ALA A 93 -4.60 -18.79 11.94
CA ALA A 93 -4.65 -19.78 13.01
C ALA A 93 -4.35 -21.20 12.49
N ASP A 94 -4.52 -21.42 11.18
CA ASP A 94 -4.41 -22.72 10.53
C ASP A 94 -3.05 -22.93 9.83
N ASP A 95 -2.29 -21.86 9.63
CA ASP A 95 -0.99 -21.87 8.95
C ASP A 95 0.02 -20.99 9.71
N PHE A 96 1.10 -21.61 10.22
CA PHE A 96 2.14 -20.90 10.97
C PHE A 96 2.94 -19.94 10.09
N GLU A 97 2.97 -20.12 8.78
CA GLU A 97 3.61 -19.20 7.84
C GLU A 97 2.72 -17.98 7.52
N GLY A 98 1.44 -18.04 7.91
CA GLY A 98 0.43 -17.02 7.61
C GLY A 98 -0.14 -17.10 6.19
N ILE A 99 -1.06 -16.19 5.88
CA ILE A 99 -1.66 -16.05 4.54
C ILE A 99 -0.82 -15.06 3.73
N PRO A 100 -0.25 -15.46 2.59
CA PRO A 100 0.49 -14.54 1.73
C PRO A 100 -0.39 -13.41 1.20
N VAL A 101 0.16 -12.19 1.16
CA VAL A 101 -0.48 -10.99 0.61
C VAL A 101 0.33 -10.38 -0.55
N PRO A 102 0.56 -11.13 -1.64
CA PRO A 102 1.42 -10.68 -2.75
C PRO A 102 0.86 -9.50 -3.54
N GLY A 103 -0.39 -9.08 -3.31
CA GLY A 103 -1.03 -7.97 -3.98
C GLY A 103 -0.91 -6.61 -3.27
N LEU A 104 -0.09 -6.53 -2.21
CA LEU A 104 0.21 -5.29 -1.47
C LEU A 104 1.47 -4.56 -1.95
N GLY A 105 2.28 -5.16 -2.82
CA GLY A 105 3.54 -4.56 -3.30
C GLY A 105 4.80 -5.32 -2.91
N GLY A 106 4.70 -6.37 -2.08
CA GLY A 106 5.86 -7.22 -1.73
C GLY A 106 6.91 -6.46 -0.92
N ASP A 107 8.19 -6.71 -1.22
CA ASP A 107 9.33 -6.06 -0.52
C ASP A 107 9.41 -4.54 -0.74
N ASP A 108 8.66 -4.01 -1.72
CA ASP A 108 8.58 -2.57 -2.01
C ASP A 108 7.51 -1.84 -1.19
N ASN A 109 6.67 -2.57 -0.44
CA ASN A 109 5.66 -1.99 0.44
C ASN A 109 6.23 -1.83 1.85
N LEU A 110 6.25 -0.60 2.34
CA LEU A 110 6.82 -0.22 3.63
C LEU A 110 5.71 0.18 4.59
N ALA A 111 6.07 0.32 5.87
CA ALA A 111 5.12 0.61 6.93
C ALA A 111 5.70 1.54 7.98
N HIS A 112 4.79 2.12 8.77
CA HIS A 112 5.13 2.87 9.98
C HIS A 112 5.12 1.95 11.20
N TYR A 113 6.23 1.89 11.92
CA TYR A 113 6.38 1.15 13.16
C TYR A 113 6.29 2.12 14.34
N SER A 114 5.19 2.04 15.08
CA SER A 114 4.94 2.90 16.24
C SER A 114 5.84 2.53 17.44
N ASN A 115 6.19 1.24 17.60
CA ASN A 115 7.12 0.72 18.62
C ASN A 115 6.93 1.32 20.03
N ASN A 116 5.68 1.59 20.43
CA ASN A 116 5.30 2.17 21.73
C ASN A 116 5.97 3.53 22.04
N SER A 117 6.50 4.19 21.01
CA SER A 117 7.34 5.39 21.17
C SER A 117 7.21 6.41 20.04
N GLY A 118 6.38 6.14 19.04
CA GLY A 118 6.02 7.07 17.98
C GLY A 118 4.62 6.85 17.44
N HIS A 119 4.04 7.91 16.89
CA HIS A 119 2.77 7.87 16.17
C HIS A 119 2.72 8.98 15.13
N ILE A 120 1.70 8.93 14.27
CA ILE A 120 1.44 9.94 13.25
C ILE A 120 0.31 10.85 13.73
N ILE A 121 0.48 12.16 13.58
CA ILE A 121 -0.57 13.16 13.77
C ILE A 121 -1.05 13.64 12.41
N LEU A 122 -2.30 13.37 12.08
CA LEU A 122 -2.89 13.72 10.78
C LEU A 122 -3.41 15.16 10.74
N GLY A 123 -3.86 15.69 11.88
CA GLY A 123 -4.38 17.06 11.98
C GLY A 123 -5.60 17.17 12.88
N ASP A 124 -6.41 18.20 12.68
CA ASP A 124 -7.67 18.41 13.42
C ASP A 124 -8.61 17.20 13.23
N GLY A 125 -9.00 16.57 14.33
CA GLY A 125 -9.90 15.42 14.34
C GLY A 125 -11.25 15.68 13.69
N ASN A 126 -11.71 16.93 13.66
CA ASN A 126 -12.99 17.29 13.03
C ASN A 126 -12.97 17.06 11.52
N LEU A 127 -11.79 17.10 10.88
CA LEU A 127 -11.63 16.78 9.46
C LEU A 127 -11.82 15.29 9.17
N TYR A 128 -11.76 14.44 10.20
CA TYR A 128 -11.89 12.98 10.13
C TYR A 128 -13.16 12.48 10.87
N GLY A 129 -14.06 13.39 11.23
CA GLY A 129 -15.30 13.08 11.96
C GLY A 129 -16.49 12.92 11.03
N SER A 130 -17.17 11.77 11.07
CA SER A 130 -18.43 11.56 10.36
C SER A 130 -19.37 10.63 11.11
N SER A 131 -20.68 10.84 10.90
CA SER A 131 -21.75 9.95 11.36
C SER A 131 -21.66 8.56 10.76
N SER A 132 -21.07 8.41 9.57
CA SER A 132 -20.75 7.14 8.92
C SER A 132 -19.30 7.12 8.47
N ILE A 133 -18.57 6.09 8.85
CA ILE A 133 -17.14 6.00 8.57
C ILE A 133 -16.72 4.55 8.40
N THR A 134 -15.83 4.32 7.44
CA THR A 134 -15.05 3.07 7.30
C THR A 134 -13.57 3.41 7.39
N VAL A 135 -12.82 2.59 8.12
CA VAL A 135 -11.36 2.60 8.13
C VAL A 135 -10.88 1.20 7.74
N ALA A 136 -10.05 1.11 6.71
CA ALA A 136 -9.31 -0.10 6.38
C ALA A 136 -7.82 0.13 6.66
N LEU A 137 -7.13 -0.87 7.17
CA LEU A 137 -5.69 -0.82 7.41
C LEU A 137 -5.10 -2.22 7.51
N PHE A 138 -3.78 -2.30 7.35
CA PHE A 138 -2.99 -3.39 7.91
C PHE A 138 -2.37 -2.92 9.23
N PHE A 139 -2.31 -3.82 10.21
CA PHE A 139 -1.54 -3.56 11.42
C PHE A 139 -0.79 -4.81 11.87
N LYS A 140 0.43 -4.61 12.38
CA LYS A 140 1.22 -5.66 13.00
C LYS A 140 0.90 -5.72 14.48
N ALA A 141 0.45 -6.87 14.97
CA ALA A 141 0.13 -7.06 16.37
C ALA A 141 1.34 -6.80 17.27
N GLY A 142 1.05 -6.28 18.46
CA GLY A 142 2.01 -6.13 19.53
C GLY A 142 1.32 -5.98 20.88
N PRO A 143 2.07 -6.07 21.98
CA PRO A 143 1.51 -6.06 23.32
C PRO A 143 0.80 -4.72 23.62
N ALA A 144 -0.51 -4.78 23.84
CA ALA A 144 -1.31 -3.60 24.15
C ALA A 144 -1.37 -3.31 25.66
N GLN A 145 -1.44 -2.02 26.02
CA GLN A 145 -1.55 -1.57 27.42
C GLN A 145 -2.79 -0.69 27.65
N GLY A 146 -3.97 -1.23 27.31
CA GLY A 146 -5.24 -0.64 27.71
C GLY A 146 -5.72 0.54 26.85
N GLY A 147 -5.69 0.38 25.52
CA GLY A 147 -6.39 1.26 24.58
C GLY A 147 -5.50 1.90 23.52
N ASP A 148 -4.50 1.18 23.03
CA ASP A 148 -3.56 1.62 22.00
C ASP A 148 -4.32 1.86 20.69
N ARG A 149 -4.18 3.06 20.13
CA ARG A 149 -4.97 3.44 18.94
C ARG A 149 -4.22 3.04 17.69
N LEU A 150 -4.85 2.19 16.88
CA LEU A 150 -4.42 1.94 15.51
C LEU A 150 -4.80 3.14 14.64
N PHE A 151 -6.05 3.58 14.78
CA PHE A 151 -6.58 4.84 14.24
C PHE A 151 -7.52 5.51 15.25
N THR A 152 -7.50 6.84 15.30
CA THR A 152 -8.47 7.63 16.05
C THR A 152 -8.64 9.00 15.42
N ASN A 153 -9.87 9.50 15.34
CA ASN A 153 -10.11 10.94 15.08
C ASN A 153 -10.14 11.78 16.37
N ASN A 154 -10.01 11.16 17.54
CA ASN A 154 -9.93 11.77 18.88
C ASN A 154 -11.02 12.81 19.20
N LEU A 155 -12.24 12.62 18.69
CA LEU A 155 -13.35 13.53 18.95
C LEU A 155 -14.11 13.17 20.22
N SER A 156 -14.59 14.16 20.98
CA SER A 156 -15.51 13.95 22.11
C SER A 156 -16.96 13.75 21.69
N ASP A 157 -17.32 14.22 20.48
CA ASP A 157 -18.66 14.09 19.93
C ASP A 157 -18.91 12.64 19.49
N SER A 158 -19.71 11.90 20.25
CA SER A 158 -19.99 10.48 19.98
C SER A 158 -20.83 10.25 18.71
N SER A 159 -21.41 11.30 18.13
CA SER A 159 -22.06 11.19 16.82
C SER A 159 -21.06 11.15 15.66
N LYS A 160 -19.78 11.47 15.90
CA LYS A 160 -18.73 11.54 14.85
C LYS A 160 -17.42 10.83 15.21
N SER A 161 -17.17 10.62 16.49
CA SER A 161 -15.95 9.97 16.99
C SER A 161 -15.84 8.53 16.51
N PHE A 162 -14.65 8.10 16.08
CA PHE A 162 -14.42 6.71 15.74
C PHE A 162 -12.98 6.33 16.03
N GLN A 163 -12.81 5.15 16.61
CA GLN A 163 -11.54 4.63 17.10
C GLN A 163 -11.46 3.15 16.77
N VAL A 164 -10.39 2.77 16.07
CA VAL A 164 -9.96 1.40 15.89
C VAL A 164 -8.75 1.21 16.79
N ASN A 165 -8.86 0.34 17.79
CA ASN A 165 -7.85 0.24 18.83
C ASN A 165 -7.66 -1.18 19.34
N VAL A 166 -6.60 -1.39 20.08
CA VAL A 166 -6.35 -2.64 20.79
C VAL A 166 -6.19 -2.36 22.28
N ALA A 167 -6.78 -3.23 23.09
CA ALA A 167 -6.69 -3.19 24.55
C ALA A 167 -6.22 -4.55 25.08
N ASN A 168 -6.21 -4.72 26.39
CA ASN A 168 -5.79 -5.98 27.03
C ASN A 168 -6.61 -7.21 26.57
N ASP A 169 -7.81 -6.97 26.04
CA ASP A 169 -8.75 -7.97 25.55
C ASP A 169 -8.73 -8.14 24.02
N GLY A 170 -7.79 -7.50 23.31
CA GLY A 170 -7.71 -7.55 21.86
C GLY A 170 -8.29 -6.32 21.16
N LEU A 171 -8.76 -6.48 19.93
CA LEU A 171 -9.28 -5.39 19.11
C LEU A 171 -10.61 -4.84 19.65
N VAL A 172 -10.73 -3.52 19.67
CA VAL A 172 -11.92 -2.80 20.11
C VAL A 172 -12.27 -1.69 19.11
N LEU A 173 -13.54 -1.61 18.75
CA LEU A 173 -14.12 -0.50 18.02
C LEU A 173 -14.87 0.40 19.01
N ALA A 174 -14.61 1.70 18.99
CA ALA A 174 -15.24 2.64 19.91
C ALA A 174 -15.67 3.94 19.22
N VAL A 175 -16.81 4.48 19.66
CA VAL A 175 -17.43 5.72 19.12
C VAL A 175 -17.65 6.78 20.18
N ASP A 176 -17.59 6.44 21.46
CA ASP A 176 -17.69 7.41 22.55
C ASP A 176 -16.47 7.27 23.47
N PRO A 177 -15.54 8.24 23.49
CA PRO A 177 -14.37 8.15 24.34
C PRO A 177 -14.64 8.52 25.80
N SER A 178 -15.82 9.04 26.13
CA SER A 178 -16.20 9.41 27.49
C SER A 178 -16.92 8.29 28.25
N GLN A 179 -17.29 7.22 27.54
CA GLN A 179 -18.10 6.12 28.06
C GLN A 179 -17.52 4.77 27.62
N THR A 180 -18.02 3.71 28.24
CA THR A 180 -17.73 2.32 27.88
C THR A 180 -19.03 1.51 27.77
N GLY A 181 -18.91 0.25 27.38
CA GLY A 181 -20.03 -0.68 27.34
C GLY A 181 -20.92 -0.53 26.10
N LEU A 182 -22.16 -1.00 26.25
CA LEU A 182 -23.14 -1.15 25.17
C LEU A 182 -23.34 0.08 24.29
N ASN A 183 -23.16 1.28 24.86
CA ASN A 183 -23.40 2.55 24.18
C ASN A 183 -22.16 3.11 23.45
N ALA A 184 -20.97 2.55 23.68
CA ALA A 184 -19.72 3.20 23.30
C ALA A 184 -18.78 2.30 22.48
N GLU A 185 -18.74 1.00 22.74
CA GLU A 185 -17.69 0.14 22.19
C GLU A 185 -18.10 -1.32 21.98
N ARG A 186 -17.34 -2.03 21.15
CA ARG A 186 -17.36 -3.49 21.01
C ARG A 186 -15.94 -4.04 20.93
N THR A 187 -15.65 -5.08 21.70
CA THR A 187 -14.43 -5.89 21.63
C THR A 187 -14.68 -7.10 20.73
N LEU A 188 -13.68 -7.44 19.91
CA LEU A 188 -13.70 -8.66 19.10
C LEU A 188 -13.48 -9.89 19.98
N PHE A 189 -14.38 -10.85 19.86
CA PHE A 189 -14.23 -12.17 20.47
C PHE A 189 -13.78 -13.20 19.43
N MET A 190 -13.29 -14.34 19.93
CA MET A 190 -13.02 -15.54 19.12
C MET A 190 -14.25 -15.92 18.28
N GLU A 191 -14.03 -16.67 17.20
CA GLU A 191 -15.06 -17.07 16.24
C GLU A 191 -16.23 -17.81 16.92
N ASP A 192 -15.93 -18.58 17.97
CA ASP A 192 -16.90 -19.32 18.79
C ASP A 192 -17.45 -18.52 19.99
N ASN A 193 -17.07 -17.25 20.13
CA ASN A 193 -17.40 -16.36 21.24
C ASN A 193 -16.92 -16.84 22.63
N SER A 194 -15.95 -17.74 22.71
CA SER A 194 -15.42 -18.29 23.97
C SER A 194 -14.71 -17.27 24.86
N GLY A 195 -14.26 -16.16 24.28
CA GLY A 195 -13.61 -15.06 24.99
C GLY A 195 -13.05 -14.01 24.03
N PRO A 196 -12.43 -12.95 24.57
CA PRO A 196 -11.83 -11.90 23.74
C PRO A 196 -10.68 -12.44 22.86
N ASP A 197 -10.60 -11.94 21.63
CA ASP A 197 -9.62 -12.39 20.64
C ASP A 197 -8.26 -11.71 20.87
N ARG A 198 -7.46 -12.31 21.73
CA ARG A 198 -6.16 -11.77 22.14
C ARG A 198 -5.04 -12.02 21.14
N ARG A 199 -5.29 -12.72 20.02
CA ARG A 199 -4.28 -12.95 18.97
C ARG A 199 -3.80 -11.61 18.38
N LEU A 200 -4.71 -10.64 18.28
CA LEU A 200 -4.44 -9.30 17.74
C LEU A 200 -3.50 -8.44 18.62
N ILE A 201 -3.08 -8.93 19.78
CA ILE A 201 -2.15 -8.23 20.69
C ILE A 201 -0.93 -9.09 21.07
N GLN A 202 -0.73 -10.22 20.39
CA GLN A 202 0.43 -11.07 20.59
C GLN A 202 1.47 -10.77 19.51
N SER A 203 2.70 -10.46 19.91
CA SER A 203 3.76 -10.06 18.97
C SER A 203 4.08 -11.12 17.91
N ASP A 204 3.85 -12.39 18.22
CA ASP A 204 4.06 -13.53 17.32
C ASP A 204 2.93 -13.72 16.29
N SER A 205 1.79 -13.04 16.46
CA SER A 205 0.69 -13.12 15.52
C SER A 205 0.92 -12.31 14.24
N GLY A 206 1.93 -11.43 14.19
CA GLY A 206 2.28 -10.73 12.96
C GLY A 206 1.19 -9.77 12.46
N TRP A 207 0.98 -9.71 11.15
CA TRP A 207 0.10 -8.73 10.52
C TRP A 207 -1.36 -9.18 10.44
N PHE A 208 -2.28 -8.23 10.45
CA PHE A 208 -3.70 -8.43 10.19
C PHE A 208 -4.21 -7.38 9.23
N HIS A 209 -5.09 -7.78 8.31
CA HIS A 209 -5.92 -6.87 7.54
C HIS A 209 -7.22 -6.61 8.31
N VAL A 210 -7.57 -5.33 8.49
CA VAL A 210 -8.76 -4.92 9.22
C VAL A 210 -9.57 -3.94 8.39
N VAL A 211 -10.87 -4.19 8.26
CA VAL A 211 -11.84 -3.21 7.78
C VAL A 211 -12.88 -3.00 8.86
N ALA A 212 -12.99 -1.78 9.40
CA ALA A 212 -13.89 -1.46 10.50
C ALA A 212 -14.79 -0.28 10.12
N SER A 213 -16.09 -0.40 10.39
CA SER A 213 -17.06 0.63 10.02
C SER A 213 -18.11 0.88 11.09
N THR A 214 -18.75 2.05 11.04
CA THR A 214 -19.93 2.37 11.86
C THR A 214 -20.81 3.41 11.15
N PHE A 215 -22.09 3.46 11.51
CA PHE A 215 -23.02 4.50 11.05
C PHE A 215 -24.14 4.77 12.05
N GLY A 216 -24.65 6.01 12.05
CA GLY A 216 -25.78 6.41 12.89
C GLY A 216 -25.70 7.85 13.34
N THR A 217 -26.72 8.29 14.07
CA THR A 217 -26.89 9.68 14.52
C THR A 217 -26.52 9.91 15.99
N SER A 218 -26.27 8.83 16.74
CA SER A 218 -25.88 8.87 18.15
C SER A 218 -24.78 7.85 18.44
N GLY A 219 -24.01 8.06 19.52
CA GLY A 219 -23.00 7.10 19.96
C GLY A 219 -23.55 5.68 20.16
N ARG A 220 -24.73 5.54 20.77
CA ARG A 220 -25.37 4.24 20.99
C ARG A 220 -25.74 3.55 19.68
N GLU A 221 -26.37 4.26 18.75
CA GLU A 221 -26.74 3.69 17.45
C GLU A 221 -25.50 3.28 16.66
N ARG A 222 -24.47 4.13 16.64
CA ARG A 222 -23.18 3.84 16.01
C ARG A 222 -22.49 2.62 16.64
N ALA A 223 -22.53 2.49 17.96
CA ALA A 223 -21.99 1.31 18.66
C ALA A 223 -22.77 0.01 18.38
N GLN A 224 -24.04 0.09 18.00
CA GLN A 224 -24.85 -1.06 17.57
C GLN A 224 -24.62 -1.42 16.10
N ASN A 225 -24.16 -0.46 15.31
CA ASN A 225 -23.98 -0.57 13.87
C ASN A 225 -22.51 -0.74 13.46
N PHE A 226 -21.66 -1.25 14.35
CA PHE A 226 -20.32 -1.61 13.96
C PHE A 226 -20.35 -2.75 12.94
N LYS A 227 -19.45 -2.67 11.96
CA LYS A 227 -19.09 -3.79 11.08
C LYS A 227 -17.59 -4.01 11.14
N LEU A 228 -17.16 -5.26 11.03
CA LEU A 228 -15.75 -5.63 11.12
C LEU A 228 -15.43 -6.81 10.21
N TRP A 229 -14.36 -6.67 9.42
CA TRP A 229 -13.73 -7.78 8.71
C TRP A 229 -12.28 -7.91 9.16
N ILE A 230 -11.84 -9.15 9.38
CA ILE A 230 -10.46 -9.50 9.70
C ILE A 230 -9.96 -10.50 8.66
N ASN A 231 -8.89 -10.17 7.96
CA ASN A 231 -8.32 -11.01 6.89
C ASN A 231 -9.40 -11.49 5.90
N GLY A 232 -10.28 -10.56 5.48
CA GLY A 232 -11.39 -10.82 4.56
C GLY A 232 -12.61 -11.53 5.14
N VAL A 233 -12.58 -12.00 6.39
CA VAL A 233 -13.70 -12.69 7.04
C VAL A 233 -14.55 -11.68 7.79
N ASP A 234 -15.87 -11.67 7.55
CA ASP A 234 -16.81 -10.89 8.36
C ASP A 234 -16.85 -11.45 9.79
N ARG A 235 -16.50 -10.59 10.74
CA ARG A 235 -16.43 -10.86 12.18
C ARG A 235 -17.37 -9.97 12.97
N THR A 236 -18.35 -9.35 12.31
CA THR A 236 -19.32 -8.43 12.91
C THR A 236 -20.10 -9.10 14.04
N ASP A 237 -20.53 -10.34 13.87
CA ASP A 237 -21.28 -11.08 14.89
C ASP A 237 -20.45 -11.48 16.12
N ASN A 238 -19.11 -11.38 16.05
CA ASN A 238 -18.21 -11.63 17.17
C ASN A 238 -17.91 -10.37 18.00
N LEU A 239 -18.47 -9.23 17.63
CA LEU A 239 -18.30 -7.97 18.37
C LEU A 239 -19.21 -7.94 19.60
N GLN A 240 -18.62 -7.90 20.79
CA GLN A 240 -19.36 -7.88 22.05
C GLN A 240 -19.05 -6.63 22.90
N PRO A 241 -20.02 -6.10 23.66
CA PRO A 241 -19.76 -4.97 24.57
C PRO A 241 -18.72 -5.31 25.63
N ASN A 242 -17.82 -4.38 25.91
CA ASN A 242 -16.81 -4.51 26.97
C ASN A 242 -16.51 -3.13 27.61
N VAL A 243 -15.41 -3.00 28.37
CA VAL A 243 -15.07 -1.79 29.15
C VAL A 243 -13.64 -1.27 28.98
N THR A 244 -13.04 -1.45 27.81
CA THR A 244 -11.60 -1.25 27.56
C THR A 244 -11.26 -0.26 26.44
N GLY A 245 -12.25 0.26 25.71
CA GLY A 245 -12.06 1.08 24.50
C GLY A 245 -12.12 2.61 24.67
N TRP A 246 -12.14 3.16 25.89
CA TRP A 246 -12.41 4.58 26.14
C TRP A 246 -11.17 5.52 26.12
N GLY A 247 -11.42 6.83 26.09
CA GLY A 247 -10.45 7.91 26.29
C GLY A 247 -9.98 8.62 25.01
N ILE A 248 -9.80 9.94 25.12
CA ILE A 248 -9.16 10.84 24.14
C ILE A 248 -8.24 11.82 24.86
N ASP A 249 -7.49 12.63 24.11
CA ASP A 249 -6.56 13.60 24.70
C ASP A 249 -6.43 14.90 23.92
N THR A 250 -6.31 14.82 22.60
CA THR A 250 -5.75 15.94 21.81
C THR A 250 -6.76 16.63 20.89
N GLY A 251 -7.89 15.99 20.57
CA GLY A 251 -8.75 16.43 19.48
C GLY A 251 -8.12 16.28 18.09
N LEU A 252 -6.93 15.66 17.99
CA LEU A 252 -6.20 15.48 16.74
C LEU A 252 -6.37 14.05 16.22
N ALA A 253 -6.65 13.89 14.93
CA ALA A 253 -6.64 12.58 14.30
C ALA A 253 -5.21 12.00 14.26
N LYS A 254 -5.10 10.69 14.51
CA LYS A 254 -3.82 9.99 14.65
C LYS A 254 -3.88 8.55 14.13
N ILE A 255 -2.71 8.07 13.70
CA ILE A 255 -2.42 6.66 13.44
C ILE A 255 -1.37 6.23 14.48
N GLY A 256 -1.59 5.10 15.15
CA GLY A 256 -0.64 4.52 16.09
C GLY A 256 -0.58 5.15 17.49
N GLY A 257 -1.37 6.18 17.79
CA GLY A 257 -1.31 6.83 19.11
C GLY A 257 -2.56 7.60 19.52
N ARG A 258 -2.67 7.86 20.83
CA ARG A 258 -3.81 8.58 21.44
C ARG A 258 -3.41 9.95 22.00
N LYS A 259 -2.39 9.94 22.85
CA LYS A 259 -2.00 11.05 23.73
C LYS A 259 -1.01 11.97 23.03
N ALA A 260 -0.79 13.17 23.56
CA ALA A 260 0.21 14.09 23.01
C ALA A 260 1.63 13.50 23.07
N ASP A 261 1.95 12.85 24.20
CA ASP A 261 3.21 12.16 24.41
C ASP A 261 3.31 10.91 23.51
N PRO A 262 4.29 10.83 22.60
CA PRO A 262 4.46 9.68 21.72
C PRO A 262 4.95 8.43 22.45
N ALA A 263 5.56 8.55 23.62
CA ALA A 263 6.00 7.42 24.45
C ALA A 263 4.96 7.00 25.51
N HIS A 264 3.73 7.53 25.44
CA HIS A 264 2.68 7.13 26.35
C HIS A 264 2.34 5.65 26.15
N SER A 265 1.96 4.96 27.23
CA SER A 265 1.52 3.55 27.25
C SER A 265 0.28 3.22 26.40
N THR A 266 -0.23 4.16 25.61
CA THR A 266 -1.36 3.92 24.69
C THR A 266 -0.97 4.29 23.26
N THR A 267 0.33 4.35 23.00
CA THR A 267 0.93 4.31 21.67
C THR A 267 1.08 2.84 21.32
N HIS A 268 0.67 2.47 20.11
CA HIS A 268 0.70 1.08 19.69
C HIS A 268 2.15 0.56 19.65
N SER A 269 2.36 -0.64 20.17
CA SER A 269 3.68 -1.27 20.16
C SER A 269 4.06 -1.91 18.82
N GLY A 270 3.09 -2.09 17.91
CA GLY A 270 3.31 -2.69 16.60
C GLY A 270 3.47 -1.66 15.49
N ALA A 271 2.97 -2.02 14.30
CA ALA A 271 3.07 -1.21 13.09
C ALA A 271 1.71 -1.02 12.42
N GLN A 272 1.62 -0.03 11.54
CA GLN A 272 0.46 0.26 10.71
C GLN A 272 0.92 0.49 9.28
N ASP A 273 0.03 0.12 8.37
CA ASP A 273 0.27 0.23 6.95
C ASP A 273 -1.08 0.43 6.23
N GLU A 274 -1.06 1.04 5.04
CA GLU A 274 -2.20 1.03 4.12
C GLU A 274 -3.52 1.56 4.73
N VAL A 275 -3.44 2.69 5.45
CA VAL A 275 -4.56 3.26 6.22
C VAL A 275 -5.48 4.09 5.31
N ALA A 276 -6.61 3.51 4.92
CA ALA A 276 -7.64 4.15 4.10
C ALA A 276 -8.89 4.50 4.93
N ILE A 277 -9.43 5.71 4.72
CA ILE A 277 -10.54 6.28 5.50
C ILE A 277 -11.61 6.78 4.53
N TRP A 278 -12.82 6.24 4.64
CA TRP A 278 -14.01 6.73 3.94
C TRP A 278 -14.91 7.44 4.93
N LEU A 279 -15.05 8.76 4.77
CA LEU A 279 -16.06 9.54 5.50
C LEU A 279 -17.40 9.49 4.76
N ASP A 280 -18.47 9.63 5.52
CA ASP A 280 -19.86 9.60 5.06
C ASP A 280 -20.24 8.29 4.33
N ARG A 281 -19.49 7.21 4.54
CA ARG A 281 -19.67 5.94 3.84
C ARG A 281 -19.34 4.75 4.73
N VAL A 282 -20.16 3.71 4.58
CA VAL A 282 -19.90 2.36 5.08
C VAL A 282 -19.70 1.49 3.86
N LEU A 283 -18.55 0.81 3.76
CA LEU A 283 -18.30 -0.13 2.68
C LEU A 283 -19.30 -1.29 2.72
N THR A 284 -19.70 -1.78 1.54
CA THR A 284 -20.47 -3.02 1.44
C THR A 284 -19.59 -4.24 1.69
N ASP A 285 -20.21 -5.38 1.91
CA ASP A 285 -19.49 -6.64 2.16
C ASP A 285 -18.66 -7.03 0.91
N GLU A 286 -19.16 -6.75 -0.30
CA GLU A 286 -18.43 -6.95 -1.55
C GLU A 286 -17.23 -5.99 -1.69
N GLU A 287 -17.39 -4.73 -1.28
CA GLU A 287 -16.30 -3.76 -1.30
C GLU A 287 -15.20 -4.13 -0.30
N ALA A 288 -15.56 -4.51 0.93
CA ALA A 288 -14.63 -5.01 1.94
C ALA A 288 -13.92 -6.30 1.47
N SER A 289 -14.67 -7.24 0.86
CA SER A 289 -14.10 -8.46 0.29
C SER A 289 -13.15 -8.15 -0.86
N SER A 290 -13.46 -7.18 -1.72
CA SER A 290 -12.60 -6.80 -2.84
C SER A 290 -11.24 -6.27 -2.39
N LEU A 291 -11.16 -5.58 -1.25
CA LEU A 291 -9.88 -5.17 -0.65
C LEU A 291 -9.05 -6.40 -0.25
N TRP A 292 -9.67 -7.38 0.39
CA TRP A 292 -8.97 -8.61 0.78
C TRP A 292 -8.51 -9.43 -0.43
N GLU A 293 -9.39 -9.63 -1.42
CA GLU A 293 -9.05 -10.31 -2.67
C GLU A 293 -7.87 -9.63 -3.37
N ALA A 294 -7.84 -8.29 -3.36
CA ALA A 294 -6.74 -7.52 -3.92
C ALA A 294 -5.42 -7.74 -3.17
N ALA A 295 -5.45 -7.88 -1.84
CA ALA A 295 -4.26 -8.16 -1.04
C ALA A 295 -3.68 -9.55 -1.30
N ILE A 296 -4.53 -10.59 -1.40
CA ILE A 296 -4.05 -11.98 -1.57
C ILE A 296 -3.78 -12.36 -3.03
N THR A 297 -4.20 -11.53 -3.99
CA THR A 297 -4.01 -11.81 -5.41
C THR A 297 -2.84 -11.01 -5.96
N GLU A 298 -1.78 -11.72 -6.35
CA GLU A 298 -0.69 -11.13 -7.14
C GLU A 298 -1.26 -10.66 -8.47
N LYS A 299 -1.23 -9.35 -8.72
CA LYS A 299 -1.50 -8.82 -10.05
C LYS A 299 -0.18 -8.80 -10.83
N LYS A 300 0.01 -9.81 -11.68
CA LYS A 300 1.09 -9.81 -12.66
C LYS A 300 0.86 -8.64 -13.62
N ILE A 301 1.63 -7.57 -13.45
CA ILE A 301 1.74 -6.56 -14.49
C ILE A 301 2.58 -7.19 -15.59
N PRO A 302 2.07 -7.27 -16.83
CA PRO A 302 2.87 -7.73 -17.94
C PRO A 302 4.12 -6.85 -18.05
N LEU A 303 5.27 -7.47 -18.28
CA LEU A 303 6.45 -6.75 -18.69
C LEU A 303 6.19 -6.18 -20.09
N VAL A 304 6.30 -4.87 -20.22
CA VAL A 304 5.99 -4.09 -21.42
C VAL A 304 7.17 -3.20 -21.73
N ILE A 305 7.65 -3.28 -22.97
CA ILE A 305 8.57 -2.27 -23.51
C ILE A 305 7.75 -0.99 -23.71
N GLU A 306 8.08 0.04 -22.93
CA GLU A 306 7.39 1.33 -22.89
C GLU A 306 7.92 2.27 -23.96
N ASP A 307 9.22 2.23 -24.22
CA ASP A 307 9.88 3.04 -25.23
C ASP A 307 11.03 2.30 -25.94
N VAL A 308 11.30 2.73 -27.17
CA VAL A 308 12.43 2.28 -27.99
C VAL A 308 13.00 3.47 -28.74
N GLN A 309 14.20 3.89 -28.35
CA GLN A 309 14.93 4.97 -29.00
C GLN A 309 16.02 4.40 -29.92
N LEU A 310 16.06 4.86 -31.17
CA LEU A 310 17.10 4.51 -32.14
C LEU A 310 18.04 5.70 -32.35
N ASP A 311 19.32 5.50 -32.06
CA ASP A 311 20.37 6.46 -32.32
C ASP A 311 21.20 6.01 -33.54
N LEU A 312 21.12 6.78 -34.62
CA LEU A 312 21.83 6.51 -35.87
C LEU A 312 23.26 7.06 -35.81
N GLY A 313 24.26 6.20 -36.00
CA GLY A 313 25.66 6.62 -36.10
C GLY A 313 26.22 6.50 -37.53
N GLU A 314 27.40 7.05 -37.74
CA GLU A 314 28.08 7.00 -39.05
C GLU A 314 28.62 5.60 -39.40
N THR A 315 28.99 4.82 -38.37
CA THR A 315 29.62 3.50 -38.51
C THR A 315 28.79 2.37 -37.91
N SER A 316 27.96 2.66 -36.91
CA SER A 316 27.06 1.73 -36.23
C SER A 316 25.89 2.50 -35.63
N ASN A 317 24.75 1.84 -35.44
CA ASN A 317 23.62 2.37 -34.70
C ASN A 317 23.66 1.90 -33.24
N ALA A 318 22.84 2.51 -32.40
CA ALA A 318 22.51 2.04 -31.06
C ALA A 318 21.00 2.09 -30.84
N VAL A 319 20.48 1.19 -30.02
CA VAL A 319 19.06 1.21 -29.63
C VAL A 319 18.96 1.14 -28.12
N THR A 320 18.24 2.08 -27.54
CA THR A 320 17.86 2.04 -26.12
C THR A 320 16.44 1.52 -26.01
N VAL A 321 16.25 0.46 -25.23
CA VAL A 321 14.93 -0.08 -24.87
C VAL A 321 14.65 0.25 -23.42
N THR A 322 13.43 0.71 -23.14
CA THR A 322 12.94 1.05 -21.81
C THR A 322 11.68 0.27 -21.51
N TRP A 323 11.57 -0.31 -20.32
CA TRP A 323 10.44 -1.14 -19.91
C TRP A 323 10.01 -0.82 -18.47
N ASN A 324 8.77 -1.16 -18.13
CA ASN A 324 8.31 -1.10 -16.75
C ASN A 324 9.04 -2.16 -15.92
N SER A 325 9.78 -1.74 -14.90
CA SER A 325 10.63 -2.59 -14.06
C SER A 325 10.14 -2.60 -12.61
N ARG A 326 10.63 -3.59 -11.86
CA ARG A 326 10.37 -3.79 -10.44
C ARG A 326 11.66 -3.58 -9.66
N ARG A 327 11.64 -2.74 -8.62
CA ARG A 327 12.84 -2.45 -7.82
C ARG A 327 13.37 -3.76 -7.21
N GLY A 328 14.70 -3.89 -7.14
CA GLY A 328 15.34 -5.10 -6.62
C GLY A 328 15.27 -6.34 -7.51
N ARG A 329 14.66 -6.26 -8.70
CA ARG A 329 14.67 -7.34 -9.71
C ARG A 329 15.82 -7.21 -10.68
N VAL A 330 16.15 -8.34 -11.32
CA VAL A 330 17.16 -8.42 -12.37
C VAL A 330 16.50 -8.83 -13.69
N TYR A 331 16.91 -8.16 -14.76
CA TYR A 331 16.35 -8.33 -16.10
C TYR A 331 17.41 -8.84 -17.08
N GLY A 332 16.95 -9.71 -17.99
CA GLY A 332 17.68 -10.06 -19.19
C GLY A 332 17.05 -9.47 -20.44
N VAL A 333 17.89 -8.90 -21.30
CA VAL A 333 17.52 -8.33 -22.60
C VAL A 333 18.08 -9.20 -23.71
N TYR A 334 17.20 -9.56 -24.63
CA TYR A 334 17.51 -10.41 -25.77
C TYR A 334 17.13 -9.70 -27.06
N SER A 335 17.87 -9.94 -28.13
CA SER A 335 17.56 -9.43 -29.47
C SER A 335 17.50 -10.51 -30.53
N THR A 336 16.76 -10.23 -31.60
CA THR A 336 16.74 -11.05 -32.80
C THR A 336 16.42 -10.18 -34.02
N THR A 337 16.71 -10.67 -35.22
CA THR A 337 16.37 -9.98 -36.48
C THR A 337 15.16 -10.59 -37.20
N ASN A 338 14.61 -11.70 -36.70
CA ASN A 338 13.61 -12.48 -37.45
C ASN A 338 12.44 -13.07 -36.63
N LEU A 339 12.38 -12.85 -35.30
CA LEU A 339 11.35 -13.37 -34.38
C LEU A 339 11.24 -14.91 -34.30
N GLN A 340 12.25 -15.67 -34.74
CA GLN A 340 12.27 -17.12 -34.58
C GLN A 340 12.70 -17.49 -33.15
N ASN A 341 11.99 -18.42 -32.53
CA ASN A 341 12.11 -18.70 -31.08
C ASN A 341 13.48 -19.24 -30.66
N ASP A 342 14.26 -19.80 -31.58
CA ASP A 342 15.58 -20.40 -31.38
C ASP A 342 16.74 -19.45 -31.75
N GLU A 343 16.45 -18.23 -32.20
CA GLU A 343 17.45 -17.26 -32.66
C GLU A 343 17.45 -15.94 -31.85
N TRP A 344 17.12 -16.02 -30.55
CA TRP A 344 17.28 -14.90 -29.63
C TRP A 344 18.70 -14.89 -29.07
N GLU A 345 19.44 -13.84 -29.37
CA GLU A 345 20.75 -13.54 -28.79
C GLU A 345 20.57 -12.81 -27.47
N GLU A 346 21.22 -13.29 -26.42
CA GLU A 346 21.32 -12.59 -25.14
C GLU A 346 22.26 -11.40 -25.30
N LEU A 347 21.78 -10.22 -24.93
CA LEU A 347 22.60 -9.01 -24.90
C LEU A 347 23.20 -8.80 -23.51
N ASP A 348 22.38 -9.00 -22.48
CA ASP A 348 22.74 -8.92 -21.05
C ASP A 348 21.67 -9.65 -20.24
N ASP A 349 22.04 -10.34 -19.17
CA ASP A 349 21.15 -11.06 -18.24
C ASP A 349 21.26 -10.58 -16.78
N GLY A 350 22.05 -9.52 -16.53
CA GLY A 350 22.36 -9.00 -15.20
C GLY A 350 21.90 -7.57 -14.94
N ILE A 351 20.90 -7.08 -15.67
CA ILE A 351 20.48 -5.67 -15.59
C ILE A 351 19.66 -5.47 -14.31
N GLU A 352 20.29 -4.92 -13.28
CA GLU A 352 19.62 -4.51 -12.05
C GLU A 352 18.56 -3.43 -12.32
N SER A 353 17.43 -3.53 -11.63
CA SER A 353 16.36 -2.55 -11.74
C SER A 353 16.78 -1.14 -11.31
N GLU A 354 16.37 -0.14 -12.09
CA GLU A 354 16.55 1.28 -11.77
C GLU A 354 15.35 1.86 -11.00
N GLY A 355 14.34 1.04 -10.69
CA GLY A 355 13.12 1.44 -9.99
C GLY A 355 11.86 0.99 -10.73
N GLU A 356 11.02 1.95 -11.10
CA GLU A 356 9.75 1.71 -11.83
C GLU A 356 9.94 1.49 -13.33
N SER A 357 11.05 1.98 -13.87
CA SER A 357 11.43 1.80 -15.28
C SER A 357 12.94 1.57 -15.33
N THR A 358 13.36 0.65 -16.18
CA THR A 358 14.77 0.33 -16.44
C THR A 358 15.03 0.48 -17.92
N SER A 359 16.23 0.97 -18.27
CA SER A 359 16.66 1.07 -19.66
C SER A 359 17.94 0.27 -19.93
N PHE A 360 18.07 -0.23 -21.16
CA PHE A 360 19.29 -0.87 -21.65
C PHE A 360 19.61 -0.39 -23.05
N THR A 361 20.90 -0.14 -23.34
CA THR A 361 21.35 0.30 -24.66
C THR A 361 22.16 -0.79 -25.35
N ASP A 362 21.64 -1.26 -26.48
CA ASP A 362 22.28 -2.18 -27.41
C ASP A 362 23.13 -1.36 -28.40
N GLU A 363 24.45 -1.41 -28.22
CA GLU A 363 25.43 -0.67 -29.03
C GLU A 363 26.04 -1.53 -30.15
N GLY A 364 26.69 -0.88 -31.12
CA GLY A 364 27.48 -1.57 -32.14
C GLY A 364 26.65 -2.23 -33.24
N ILE A 365 25.38 -1.87 -33.37
CA ILE A 365 24.45 -2.44 -34.35
C ILE A 365 24.92 -2.07 -35.77
N PRO A 366 25.13 -3.04 -36.68
CA PRO A 366 25.54 -2.72 -38.05
C PRO A 366 24.54 -1.80 -38.76
N ILE A 367 25.03 -0.77 -39.46
CA ILE A 367 24.16 0.14 -40.24
C ILE A 367 23.35 -0.56 -41.35
N THR A 368 23.75 -1.79 -41.70
CA THR A 368 23.06 -2.63 -42.67
C THR A 368 21.87 -3.37 -42.07
N ASP A 369 21.77 -3.41 -40.74
CA ASP A 369 20.67 -4.08 -40.06
C ASP A 369 19.37 -3.30 -40.23
N LYS A 370 18.32 -3.98 -40.70
CA LYS A 370 17.07 -3.33 -41.13
C LYS A 370 15.94 -3.53 -40.16
N LYS A 371 16.04 -4.53 -39.30
CA LYS A 371 15.00 -4.93 -38.35
C LYS A 371 15.67 -5.57 -37.17
N ARG A 372 15.33 -5.08 -35.98
CA ARG A 372 15.72 -5.68 -34.72
C ARG A 372 14.49 -5.75 -33.84
N PHE A 373 14.38 -6.84 -33.12
CA PHE A 373 13.31 -7.10 -32.17
C PHE A 373 13.94 -7.34 -30.81
N TYR A 374 13.29 -6.83 -29.78
CA TYR A 374 13.75 -6.94 -28.40
C TYR A 374 12.73 -7.71 -27.58
N LYS A 375 13.24 -8.48 -26.64
CA LYS A 375 12.48 -9.16 -25.61
C LYS A 375 13.21 -8.91 -24.29
N VAL A 376 12.46 -8.43 -23.31
CA VAL A 376 12.92 -8.33 -21.93
C VAL A 376 12.30 -9.49 -21.17
N MET A 377 13.06 -10.10 -20.27
CA MET A 377 12.58 -11.12 -19.34
C MET A 377 13.07 -10.75 -17.94
N GLU A 378 12.25 -10.98 -16.93
CA GLU A 378 12.75 -11.01 -15.56
C GLU A 378 13.43 -12.36 -15.32
N VAL A 379 14.62 -12.33 -14.73
CA VAL A 379 15.44 -13.52 -14.51
C VAL A 379 15.64 -13.85 -13.02
N GLU A 380 15.54 -12.85 -12.13
CA GLU A 380 15.58 -13.01 -10.65
C GLU A 380 14.60 -12.07 -9.92
#